data_AF-A0A3P7MDL6-F1
#
_entry.id   AF-A0A3P7MDL6-F1
#
_cell.length_a   1.000
_cell.length_b   1.000
_cell.length_c   1.000
_cell.angle_alpha   90.00
_cell.angle_beta   90.00
_cell.angle_gamma   90.00
#
_symmetry.space_group_name_H-M   'P 1'
#
loop_
_entity.id
_entity.type
_entity.pdbx_description
1 polymer ?
#
loop_
_entity_poly.entity_id
_entity_poly.type
_entity_poly.pdbx_seq_one_letter_code
_entity_poly.pdbx_strand_id
1 'polypeptide(L)'
;MEAREFTLLHMRGRYSYSVASLSWFERKAAAVFYAAPPSATMDEALVDFLAAEEEKPEWIENLIYIVRIYYAKNDKENTKKYCNKLLALTPTDEDERDRLDEARKILAKC
;
A
#
# COMPACT_ATOMS: atom_id res chain seq x y z
N MET A 1 -10.18 10.71 22.97
CA MET A 1 -9.46 11.42 21.90
C MET A 1 -8.59 10.36 21.24
N GLU A 2 -9.18 9.59 20.33
CA GLU A 2 -8.53 8.41 19.78
C GLU A 2 -7.46 8.85 18.78
N ALA A 3 -6.24 8.35 18.94
CA ALA A 3 -5.13 8.61 18.05
C ALA A 3 -5.39 7.97 16.68
N ARG A 4 -6.18 8.62 15.84
CA ARG A 4 -6.10 8.49 14.39
C ARG A 4 -4.87 9.28 13.91
N GLU A 5 -3.69 8.85 14.36
CA GLU A 5 -2.46 9.32 13.76
C GLU A 5 -2.32 8.56 12.43
N PHE A 6 -2.47 9.24 11.29
CA PHE A 6 -2.36 8.65 9.95
C PHE A 6 -1.13 7.73 9.80
N THR A 7 -0.06 7.99 10.56
CA THR A 7 1.13 7.16 10.70
C THR A 7 0.83 5.75 11.22
N LEU A 8 -0.01 5.60 12.25
CA LEU A 8 -0.39 4.29 12.81
C LEU A 8 -1.23 3.50 11.82
N LEU A 9 -2.18 4.16 11.15
CA LEU A 9 -2.97 3.56 10.07
C LEU A 9 -2.03 3.05 8.97
N HIS A 10 -1.11 3.88 8.51
CA HIS A 10 -0.13 3.50 7.50
C HIS A 10 0.78 2.33 7.94
N MET A 11 1.26 2.34 9.18
CA MET A 11 2.08 1.25 9.72
C MET A 11 1.30 -0.07 9.78
N ARG A 12 0.03 -0.04 10.22
CA ARG A 12 -0.83 -1.22 10.25
C ARG A 12 -1.14 -1.71 8.83
N GLY A 13 -1.43 -0.79 7.90
CA GLY A 13 -1.61 -1.10 6.48
C GLY A 13 -0.37 -1.76 5.87
N ARG A 14 0.84 -1.25 6.18
CA ARG A 14 2.10 -1.84 5.72
C ARG A 14 2.34 -3.24 6.28
N TYR A 15 2.00 -3.48 7.54
CA TYR A 15 2.07 -4.81 8.14
C TYR A 15 1.15 -5.78 7.38
N SER A 16 -0.13 -5.43 7.24
CA SER A 16 -1.14 -6.24 6.55
C SER A 16 -0.75 -6.52 5.09
N TYR A 17 -0.29 -5.49 4.37
CA TYR A 17 0.20 -5.61 2.99
C TYR A 17 1.37 -6.60 2.90
N SER A 18 2.34 -6.49 3.82
CA SER A 18 3.53 -7.35 3.81
C SER A 18 3.17 -8.80 4.08
N VAL A 19 2.30 -9.05 5.06
CA VAL A 19 1.80 -10.39 5.40
C VAL A 19 0.97 -10.99 4.24
N ALA A 20 0.09 -10.19 3.63
CA ALA A 20 -0.71 -10.61 2.47
C ALA A 20 0.15 -10.89 1.22
N SER A 21 1.27 -10.18 1.07
CA SER A 21 2.20 -10.32 -0.06
C SER A 21 3.14 -11.53 0.05
N LEU A 22 3.21 -12.21 1.21
CA LEU A 22 4.05 -13.39 1.36
C LEU A 22 3.66 -14.47 0.34
N SER A 23 4.66 -15.07 -0.28
CA SER A 23 4.48 -16.26 -1.11
C SER A 23 4.02 -17.45 -0.27
N TRP A 24 3.50 -18.49 -0.94
CA TRP A 24 3.17 -19.76 -0.28
C TRP A 24 4.38 -20.36 0.46
N PHE A 25 5.58 -20.22 -0.10
CA PHE A 25 6.80 -20.76 0.50
C PHE A 25 7.18 -20.01 1.79
N GLU A 26 7.13 -18.67 1.77
CA GLU A 26 7.38 -17.85 2.95
C GLU A 26 6.36 -18.12 4.07
N ARG A 27 5.08 -18.31 3.71
CA ARG A 27 4.04 -18.72 4.66
C ARG A 27 4.33 -20.07 5.31
N LYS A 28 4.82 -21.05 4.55
CA LYS A 28 5.22 -22.37 5.07
C LYS A 28 6.43 -22.29 6.00
N ALA A 29 7.43 -21.50 5.66
CA ALA A 29 8.60 -21.29 6.52
C ALA A 29 8.20 -20.61 7.84
N ALA A 30 7.31 -19.61 7.81
CA ALA A 30 6.79 -18.96 9.01
C ALA A 30 6.05 -19.92 9.94
N ALA A 31 5.25 -20.84 9.39
CA ALA A 31 4.51 -21.84 10.19
C ALA A 31 5.42 -22.85 10.93
N VAL A 32 6.69 -22.97 10.57
CA VAL A 32 7.66 -23.82 11.29
C VAL A 32 8.13 -23.16 12.59
N PHE A 33 8.22 -21.82 12.61
CA PHE A 33 8.68 -21.06 13.78
C PHE A 33 7.54 -20.54 14.65
N TYR A 34 6.33 -20.41 14.09
CA TYR A 34 5.15 -19.89 14.76
C TYR A 34 4.00 -20.90 14.73
N ALA A 35 3.31 -21.09 15.86
CA ALA A 35 2.20 -22.06 15.99
C ALA A 35 1.07 -21.81 14.97
N ALA A 36 0.87 -20.57 14.55
CA ALA A 36 0.08 -20.20 13.38
C ALA A 36 0.79 -19.04 12.64
N PRO A 37 0.99 -19.12 11.32
CA PRO A 37 1.56 -18.01 10.56
C PRO A 37 0.62 -16.80 10.62
N PRO A 38 1.15 -15.56 10.72
CA PRO A 38 0.32 -14.36 10.69
C PRO A 38 -0.48 -14.33 9.38
N SER A 39 -1.76 -13.99 9.49
CA SER A 39 -2.67 -13.84 8.35
C SER A 39 -3.16 -12.41 8.26
N ALA A 40 -3.13 -11.84 7.06
CA ALA A 40 -3.74 -10.58 6.72
C ALA A 40 -4.07 -10.59 5.22
N THR A 41 -4.93 -9.67 4.80
CA THR A 41 -5.42 -9.54 3.44
C THR A 41 -5.05 -8.20 2.84
N MET A 42 -5.05 -8.14 1.50
CA MET A 42 -4.87 -6.87 0.77
C MET A 42 -5.99 -5.87 1.08
N ASP A 43 -7.20 -6.34 1.41
CA ASP A 43 -8.34 -5.49 1.72
C ASP A 43 -8.22 -4.84 3.10
N GLU A 44 -7.74 -5.58 4.11
CA GLU A 44 -7.40 -5.00 5.42
C GLU A 44 -6.33 -3.92 5.30
N ALA A 45 -5.30 -4.16 4.47
CA ALA A 45 -4.29 -3.15 4.18
C ALA A 45 -4.89 -1.91 3.50
N LEU A 46 -5.77 -2.12 2.52
CA LEU A 46 -6.39 -1.04 1.76
C LEU A 46 -7.26 -0.13 2.63
N VAL A 47 -8.05 -0.71 3.55
CA VAL A 47 -8.88 0.06 4.49
C VAL A 47 -8.02 1.03 5.29
N ASP A 48 -6.87 0.58 5.79
CA ASP A 48 -5.98 1.40 6.58
C ASP A 48 -5.31 2.50 5.76
N PHE A 49 -4.85 2.19 4.55
CA PHE A 49 -4.23 3.19 3.68
C PHE A 49 -5.23 4.24 3.21
N LEU A 50 -6.48 3.85 2.93
CA LEU A 50 -7.54 4.81 2.58
C LEU A 50 -7.88 5.71 3.78
N ALA A 51 -7.98 5.16 4.99
CA ALA A 51 -8.18 5.96 6.19
C ALA A 51 -6.99 6.91 6.46
N ALA A 52 -5.75 6.46 6.22
CA ALA A 52 -4.57 7.32 6.31
C ALA A 52 -4.58 8.43 5.27
N GLU A 53 -5.07 8.16 4.06
CA GLU A 53 -5.22 9.14 2.98
C GLU A 53 -6.29 10.20 3.27
N GLU A 54 -7.37 9.82 3.97
CA GLU A 54 -8.40 10.75 4.44
C GLU A 54 -7.84 11.73 5.49
N GLU A 55 -7.00 11.24 6.41
CA GLU A 55 -6.41 12.04 7.49
C GLU A 55 -5.20 12.87 7.03
N LYS A 56 -4.35 12.31 6.14
CA LYS A 56 -3.20 12.99 5.53
C LYS A 56 -3.19 12.75 4.02
N PRO A 57 -3.89 13.60 3.25
CA PRO A 57 -3.89 13.50 1.80
C PRO A 57 -2.52 13.84 1.23
N GLU A 58 -2.28 13.38 -0.01
CA GLU A 58 -1.07 13.72 -0.78
C GLU A 58 0.24 13.17 -0.17
N TRP A 59 0.15 12.15 0.67
CA TRP A 59 1.32 11.49 1.20
C TRP A 59 1.80 10.40 0.24
N ILE A 60 2.89 10.68 -0.48
CA ILE A 60 3.45 9.82 -1.53
C ILE A 60 3.69 8.38 -1.02
N GLU A 61 4.27 8.24 0.17
CA GLU A 61 4.50 6.94 0.82
C GLU A 61 3.21 6.13 0.97
N ASN A 62 2.11 6.77 1.33
CA ASN A 62 0.83 6.09 1.54
C ASN A 62 0.14 5.75 0.21
N LEU A 63 0.10 6.72 -0.69
CA LEU A 63 -0.58 6.60 -1.99
C LEU A 63 -0.01 5.48 -2.87
N ILE A 64 1.31 5.25 -2.84
CA ILE A 64 1.92 4.17 -3.64
C ILE A 64 1.41 2.78 -3.21
N TYR A 65 1.13 2.56 -1.93
CA TYR A 65 0.55 1.29 -1.47
C TYR A 65 -0.91 1.12 -1.94
N ILE A 66 -1.69 2.21 -1.95
CA ILE A 66 -3.05 2.18 -2.52
C ILE A 66 -3.01 1.79 -4.00
N VAL A 67 -2.11 2.39 -4.78
CA VAL A 67 -1.89 2.07 -6.20
C VAL A 67 -1.52 0.58 -6.38
N ARG A 68 -0.54 0.09 -5.62
CA ARG A 68 -0.10 -1.31 -5.67
C ARG A 68 -1.25 -2.29 -5.40
N ILE A 69 -2.08 -2.01 -4.39
CA ILE A 69 -3.20 -2.88 -4.02
C ILE A 69 -4.26 -2.91 -5.12
N TYR A 70 -4.73 -1.75 -5.59
CA TYR A 70 -5.73 -1.73 -6.66
C TYR A 70 -5.23 -2.38 -7.94
N TYR A 71 -3.95 -2.18 -8.27
CA TYR A 71 -3.32 -2.83 -9.42
C TYR A 71 -3.29 -4.35 -9.27
N ALA A 72 -2.90 -4.85 -8.09
CA ALA A 72 -2.91 -6.29 -7.78
C ALA A 72 -4.32 -6.89 -7.81
N LYS A 73 -5.36 -6.11 -7.49
CA LYS A 73 -6.77 -6.50 -7.60
C LYS A 73 -7.33 -6.38 -9.03
N ASN A 74 -6.52 -5.96 -10.00
CA ASN A 74 -6.94 -5.66 -11.38
C ASN A 74 -8.06 -4.62 -11.48
N ASP A 75 -8.15 -3.72 -10.49
CA ASP A 75 -9.09 -2.59 -10.47
C ASP A 75 -8.46 -1.40 -11.21
N LYS A 76 -8.55 -1.44 -12.54
CA LYS A 76 -7.93 -0.42 -13.41
C LYS A 76 -8.46 0.99 -13.19
N GLU A 77 -9.72 1.13 -12.78
CA GLU A 77 -10.33 2.44 -12.55
C GLU A 77 -9.67 3.12 -11.35
N ASN A 78 -9.62 2.43 -10.21
CA ASN A 78 -8.98 2.98 -9.02
C ASN A 78 -7.45 3.07 -9.19
N THR A 79 -6.80 2.13 -9.88
CA THR A 79 -5.37 2.27 -10.19
C THR A 79 -5.10 3.57 -10.94
N LYS A 80 -5.85 3.88 -12.01
CA LYS A 80 -5.69 5.13 -12.77
C LYS A 80 -5.95 6.36 -11.91
N LYS A 81 -7.01 6.35 -11.11
CA LYS A 81 -7.37 7.44 -10.19
C LYS A 81 -6.22 7.77 -9.24
N TYR A 82 -5.68 6.79 -8.53
CA TYR A 82 -4.63 7.01 -7.53
C TYR A 82 -3.24 7.21 -8.16
N CYS A 83 -2.94 6.61 -9.31
CA CYS A 83 -1.75 6.96 -10.10
C CYS A 83 -1.76 8.43 -10.49
N ASN A 84 -2.86 8.93 -11.05
CA ASN A 84 -2.97 10.33 -11.45
C ASN A 84 -2.85 11.27 -10.25
N LYS A 85 -3.43 10.92 -9.10
CA LYS A 85 -3.27 11.68 -7.85
C LYS A 85 -1.80 11.73 -7.41
N LEU A 86 -1.12 10.58 -7.38
CA LEU A 86 0.29 10.50 -6.99
C LEU A 86 1.21 11.28 -7.94
N LEU A 87 0.99 11.15 -9.25
CA LEU A 87 1.83 11.77 -10.28
C LEU A 87 1.65 13.30 -10.40
N ALA A 88 0.62 13.86 -9.77
CA ALA A 88 0.43 15.30 -9.65
C ALA A 88 1.29 15.93 -8.53
N LEU A 89 1.90 15.11 -7.67
CA LEU A 89 2.69 15.57 -6.53
C LEU A 89 4.14 15.85 -6.92
N THR A 90 4.79 16.73 -6.15
CA THR A 90 6.22 17.02 -6.31
C THR A 90 7.02 16.23 -5.28
N PRO A 91 7.91 15.31 -5.71
CA PRO A 91 8.73 14.55 -4.78
C PRO A 91 9.82 15.43 -4.17
N THR A 92 10.13 15.20 -2.90
CA THR A 92 11.10 15.98 -2.11
C THR A 92 12.45 15.28 -1.95
N ASP A 93 12.50 13.96 -2.18
CA ASP A 93 13.71 13.15 -2.10
C ASP A 93 13.79 12.11 -3.24
N GLU A 94 14.81 11.25 -3.22
CA GLU A 94 14.99 10.15 -4.19
C GLU A 94 13.94 9.04 -4.03
N ASP A 95 13.63 8.73 -2.79
CA ASP A 95 12.64 7.73 -2.40
C ASP A 95 11.25 8.04 -2.99
N GLU A 96 10.79 9.28 -2.87
CA GLU A 96 9.52 9.73 -3.45
C GLU A 96 9.56 9.74 -4.98
N ARG A 97 10.71 10.08 -5.59
CA ARG A 97 10.89 10.01 -7.04
C ARG A 97 10.72 8.57 -7.55
N ASP A 98 11.31 7.60 -6.87
CA ASP A 98 11.21 6.18 -7.23
C ASP A 98 9.76 5.68 -7.18
N ARG A 99 8.99 6.12 -6.17
CA ARG A 99 7.56 5.78 -6.02
C ARG A 99 6.71 6.38 -7.15
N LEU A 100 7.00 7.62 -7.56
CA LEU A 100 6.33 8.23 -8.71
C LEU A 100 6.68 7.49 -10.01
N ASP A 101 7.93 7.07 -10.18
CA ASP A 101 8.34 6.32 -11.36
C ASP A 101 7.76 4.91 -11.41
N GLU A 102 7.58 4.26 -10.24
CA GLU A 102 6.78 3.04 -10.14
C GLU A 102 5.34 3.27 -10.59
N ALA A 103 4.68 4.32 -10.10
CA ALA A 103 3.32 4.63 -10.50
C ALA A 103 3.20 4.95 -12.01
N ARG A 104 4.19 5.62 -12.62
CA ARG A 104 4.24 5.80 -14.09
C ARG A 104 4.28 4.46 -14.82
N LYS A 105 5.13 3.53 -14.36
CA LYS A 105 5.26 2.19 -14.96
C LYS A 105 3.97 1.37 -14.81
N ILE A 106 3.29 1.49 -13.67
CA ILE A 106 1.98 0.85 -13.42
C ILE A 106 0.91 1.44 -14.35
N LEU A 107 0.81 2.77 -14.42
CA LEU A 107 -0.17 3.46 -15.24
C LEU A 107 -0.04 3.11 -16.72
N ALA A 108 1.19 2.97 -17.23
CA ALA A 108 1.46 2.57 -18.61
C ALA A 108 0.95 1.16 -18.96
N LYS A 109 0.66 0.31 -17.96
CA LYS A 109 0.13 -1.05 -18.14
C LYS A 109 -1.39 -1.15 -18.00
N CYS A 110 -2.08 -0.06 -17.64
CA CYS A 110 -3.51 -0.06 -17.31
C CYS A 110 -4.41 0.28 -18.50
#